data_AF-A0A519XKX2-F1
#
_entry.id   AF-A0A519XKX2-F1
#
_cell.length_a   1.000
_cell.length_b   1.000
_cell.length_c   1.000
_cell.angle_alpha   90.00
_cell.angle_beta   90.00
_cell.angle_gamma   90.00
#
_symmetry.space_group_name_H-M   'P 1'
#
loop_
_entity.id
_entity.type
_entity.pdbx_description
1 polymer ?
#
loop_
_entity_poly.entity_id
_entity_poly.type
_entity_poly.pdbx_seq_one_letter_code
_entity_poly.pdbx_strand_id
1 'polypeptide(L)' 'MDIFDKIAKHMGPLGQHQKWSHGYFSFPKLEGEIAPHMQFKGKEHLVWSLNNYLGLANHPEVRKADADAAAEFGMAYPM' A
#
# COMPACT_ATOMS: atom_id res chain seq x y z
N MET A 1 5.09 31.41 12.24
CA MET A 1 5.38 30.16 12.96
C MET A 1 5.89 29.19 11.91
N ASP A 2 7.17 28.80 12.00
CA ASP A 2 7.76 27.84 11.06
C ASP A 2 7.16 26.44 11.31
N ILE A 3 6.76 25.77 10.23
CA ILE A 3 6.19 24.42 10.28
C ILE A 3 7.23 23.38 10.68
N PHE A 4 8.50 23.58 10.30
CA PHE A 4 9.60 22.71 10.66
C PHE A 4 9.89 22.81 12.16
N ASP A 5 9.91 24.02 12.71
CA ASP A 5 10.05 24.24 14.16
C ASP A 5 8.91 23.61 14.96
N LYS A 6 7.68 23.65 14.44
CA LYS A 6 6.51 23.03 15.07
C LYS A 6 6.67 21.50 15.10
N ILE A 7 7.04 20.89 13.98
CA ILE A 7 7.22 19.43 13.88
C ILE A 7 8.38 18.97 14.76
N ALA A 8 9.50 19.69 14.77
CA ALA A 8 10.68 19.36 15.56
C ALA A 8 10.41 19.40 17.08
N LYS A 9 9.57 20.33 17.55
CA LYS A 9 9.27 20.52 18.97
C LYS A 9 8.10 19.66 19.45
N HIS A 10 7.05 19.51 18.65
CA HIS A 10 5.82 18.81 19.07
C HIS A 10 4.95 18.39 17.87
N MET A 11 4.92 17.09 17.55
CA MET A 11 4.10 16.56 16.45
C MET A 11 2.59 16.44 16.77
N GLY A 12 2.15 17.01 17.90
CA GLY A 12 0.75 17.03 18.31
C GLY A 12 0.25 15.69 18.89
N PRO A 13 -1.03 15.63 19.30
CA PRO A 13 -1.62 14.46 19.95
C PRO A 13 -1.59 13.18 19.12
N LEU A 14 -1.57 13.28 17.78
CA LEU A 14 -1.44 12.12 16.89
C LEU A 14 0.04 11.75 16.65
N GLY A 15 0.90 12.75 16.51
CA GLY A 15 2.32 12.53 16.23
C GLY A 15 3.07 11.84 17.37
N GLN A 16 2.60 11.96 18.62
CA GLN A 16 3.13 11.19 19.75
C GLN A 16 3.04 9.66 19.53
N HIS A 17 2.13 9.21 18.66
CA HIS A 17 1.93 7.79 18.33
C HIS A 17 2.69 7.34 17.08
N GLN A 18 3.27 8.26 16.32
CA GLN A 18 3.87 7.96 15.01
C GLN A 18 4.92 6.85 15.10
N LYS A 19 5.81 6.91 16.10
CA LYS A 19 6.93 5.97 16.24
C LYS A 19 6.50 4.50 16.32
N TRP A 20 5.37 4.22 16.96
CA TRP A 20 4.86 2.86 17.14
C TRP A 20 3.70 2.53 16.19
N SER A 21 2.99 3.54 15.68
CA SER A 21 1.85 3.34 14.79
C SER A 21 2.25 3.16 13.32
N HIS A 22 3.18 3.98 12.83
CA HIS A 22 3.52 4.02 11.41
C HIS A 22 4.16 2.72 10.94
N GLY A 23 3.67 2.17 9.84
CA GLY A 23 4.13 0.90 9.26
C GLY A 23 3.59 -0.35 9.97
N TYR A 24 2.87 -0.20 11.08
CA TYR A 24 2.19 -1.31 11.76
C TYR A 24 0.68 -1.12 11.80
N PHE A 25 0.20 -0.13 12.53
CA PHE A 25 -1.23 0.17 12.66
C PHE A 25 -1.69 1.15 11.60
N SER A 26 -0.89 2.18 11.33
CA SER A 26 -1.11 3.13 10.25
C SER A 26 -0.24 2.77 9.06
N PHE A 27 -0.89 2.50 7.91
CA PHE A 27 -0.21 2.13 6.66
C PHE A 27 0.70 0.89 6.82
N PRO A 28 0.16 -0.27 7.23
CA PRO A 28 0.93 -1.51 7.25
C PRO A 28 1.50 -1.81 5.86
N LYS A 29 2.76 -2.22 5.82
CA LYS A 29 3.45 -2.57 4.57
C LYS A 29 3.46 -4.08 4.41
N LEU A 30 2.53 -4.57 3.61
CA LEU A 30 2.56 -5.94 3.10
C LEU A 30 3.51 -5.99 1.89
N GLU A 31 4.31 -7.04 1.81
CA GLU A 31 5.30 -7.25 0.76
C GLU A 31 4.99 -8.55 -0.01
N GLY A 32 5.41 -8.58 -1.27
CA GLY A 32 5.19 -9.69 -2.19
C GLY A 32 3.96 -9.51 -3.08
N GLU A 33 3.63 -10.59 -3.81
CA GLU A 33 2.45 -10.65 -4.68
C GLU A 33 1.16 -10.61 -3.87
N ILE A 34 0.10 -10.00 -4.42
CA ILE A 34 -1.21 -9.88 -3.76
C ILE A 34 -1.88 -11.27 -3.60
N ALA A 35 -1.83 -11.84 -2.42
CA ALA A 35 -2.31 -13.20 -2.16
C ALA A 35 -2.95 -13.34 -0.78
N PRO A 36 -3.65 -14.46 -0.49
CA PRO A 36 -4.15 -14.74 0.85
C PRO A 36 -3.03 -14.79 1.90
N HIS A 37 -1.80 -15.19 1.52
CA HIS A 37 -0.62 -15.13 2.39
C HIS A 37 0.38 -14.12 1.85
N MET A 38 0.84 -13.20 2.69
CA MET A 38 1.83 -12.17 2.33
C MET A 38 2.83 -11.95 3.46
N GLN A 39 3.95 -11.30 3.13
CA GLN A 39 4.97 -10.96 4.11
C GLN A 39 4.62 -9.67 4.82
N PHE A 40 4.65 -9.69 6.15
CA PHE A 40 4.53 -8.52 7.00
C PHE A 40 5.64 -8.53 8.03
N LYS A 41 6.51 -7.51 8.00
CA LYS A 41 7.69 -7.39 8.87
C LYS A 41 8.57 -8.65 8.89
N GLY A 42 8.83 -9.20 7.70
CA GLY A 42 9.69 -10.37 7.50
C GLY A 42 9.08 -11.71 7.94
N LYS A 43 7.77 -11.77 8.18
CA LYS A 43 7.05 -13.00 8.54
C LYS A 43 5.81 -13.17 7.69
N GLU A 44 5.49 -14.42 7.39
CA GLU A 44 4.29 -14.78 6.62
C GLU A 44 3.04 -14.65 7.49
N HIS A 45 2.00 -14.04 6.93
CA HIS A 45 0.70 -13.87 7.58
C HIS A 45 -0.43 -14.17 6.60
N LEU A 46 -1.53 -14.70 7.12
CA LEU A 46 -2.82 -14.75 6.42
C LEU A 46 -3.46 -13.35 6.43
N VAL A 47 -3.85 -12.86 5.26
CA VAL A 47 -4.29 -11.49 5.02
C VAL A 47 -5.80 -11.43 4.80
N TRP A 48 -6.49 -10.69 5.68
CA TRP A 48 -7.94 -10.45 5.62
C TRP A 48 -8.30 -9.00 5.27
N SER A 49 -7.31 -8.16 5.04
CA SER A 49 -7.48 -6.72 4.81
C SER A 49 -7.58 -6.32 3.34
N LEU A 50 -7.43 -7.27 2.41
CA LEU A 50 -7.47 -7.03 0.97
C LEU A 50 -8.86 -7.28 0.40
N ASN A 51 -9.26 -6.43 -0.54
CA ASN A 51 -10.51 -6.58 -1.30
C ASN A 51 -10.33 -7.43 -2.56
N ASN A 52 -9.42 -8.40 -2.54
CA ASN A 52 -9.09 -9.28 -3.68
C ASN A 52 -9.92 -10.58 -3.62
N TYR A 53 -11.24 -10.47 -3.51
CA TYR A 53 -12.12 -11.60 -3.19
C TYR A 53 -12.08 -12.74 -4.20
N LEU A 54 -11.90 -12.42 -5.48
CA LEU A 54 -11.85 -13.38 -6.58
C LEU A 54 -10.42 -13.78 -6.96
N GLY A 55 -9.39 -13.24 -6.29
CA GLY A 55 -8.00 -13.52 -6.61
C GLY A 55 -7.51 -12.90 -7.93
N LEU A 56 -8.26 -11.96 -8.52
CA LEU A 56 -7.97 -11.45 -9.86
C LEU A 56 -6.77 -10.51 -9.93
N ALA A 57 -6.32 -9.95 -8.80
CA ALA A 57 -5.22 -8.99 -8.78
C ALA A 57 -3.92 -9.50 -9.42
N ASN A 58 -3.65 -10.80 -9.36
CA ASN A 58 -2.49 -11.42 -10.01
C ASN A 58 -2.86 -12.34 -11.18
N HIS A 59 -4.12 -12.34 -11.63
CA HIS A 59 -4.54 -13.26 -12.68
C HIS A 59 -3.77 -12.97 -13.98
N PRO A 60 -3.15 -13.98 -14.64
CA PRO A 60 -2.27 -13.74 -15.78
C PRO A 60 -2.94 -12.98 -16.92
N GLU A 61 -4.21 -13.29 -17.21
CA GLU A 61 -4.96 -12.63 -18.29
C GLU A 61 -5.27 -11.17 -17.98
N VAL A 62 -5.51 -10.83 -16.71
CA VAL A 62 -5.75 -9.44 -16.29
C VAL A 62 -4.46 -8.63 -16.43
N ARG A 63 -3.34 -9.16 -15.92
CA ARG A 63 -2.03 -8.49 -16.04
C ARG A 63 -1.59 -8.33 -17.49
N LYS A 64 -1.90 -9.31 -18.35
CA LYS A 64 -1.64 -9.21 -19.78
C LYS A 64 -2.48 -8.09 -20.40
N ALA A 65 -3.78 -8.05 -20.12
CA ALA A 65 -4.66 -7.00 -20.63
C ALA A 65 -4.20 -5.60 -20.18
N ASP A 66 -3.79 -5.44 -18.92
CA ASP A 66 -3.23 -4.17 -18.41
C ASP A 66 -1.97 -3.75 -19.17
N ALA A 67 -1.04 -4.70 -19.43
CA ALA A 67 0.19 -4.43 -20.15
C ALA A 67 -0.06 -4.07 -21.62
N ASP A 68 -0.93 -4.81 -22.29
CA ASP A 68 -1.29 -4.57 -23.69
C ASP A 68 -1.96 -3.18 -23.84
N ALA A 69 -2.92 -2.86 -22.96
CA ALA A 69 -3.60 -1.57 -22.96
C ALA A 69 -2.64 -0.40 -22.66
N ALA A 70 -1.71 -0.57 -21.72
CA ALA A 70 -0.71 0.44 -21.42
C ALA A 70 0.23 0.70 -22.62
N ALA A 71 0.53 -0.32 -23.43
CA ALA A 71 1.36 -0.16 -24.62
C ALA A 71 0.60 0.50 -25.79
N GLU A 72 -0.66 0.13 -25.99
CA GLU A 72 -1.47 0.63 -27.10
C GLU A 72 -1.97 2.06 -26.86
N PHE A 73 -2.35 2.36 -25.62
CA PHE A 73 -3.03 3.60 -25.25
C PHE A 73 -2.17 4.48 -24.33
N GLY A 74 -1.19 3.93 -23.62
CA GLY A 74 -0.47 4.70 -22.60
C GLY A 74 -1.36 5.05 -21.40
N MET A 75 -0.79 5.80 -20.44
CA MET A 75 -1.40 5.98 -19.11
C MET A 75 -2.00 7.38 -18.90
N ALA A 76 -2.02 8.23 -19.94
CA ALA A 76 -2.49 9.62 -19.88
C ALA A 76 -3.82 9.84 -20.60
N TYR A 77 -4.63 8.79 -20.73
CA TYR A 77 -5.95 8.89 -21.35
C TYR A 77 -6.86 9.81 -20.53
N PRO A 78 -7.65 10.69 -21.18
CA PRO A 78 -8.61 11.53 -20.48
C PRO A 78 -9.68 10.63 -19.83
N MET A 79 -9.90 10.85 -18.53
CA MET A 79 -10.97 10.22 -17.74
C MET A 79 -12.32 10.90 -17.98
#